data_AF-A0A0M1JKD4-F1
#
_entry.id   AF-A0A0M1JKD4-F1
#
_cell.length_a   1.000
_cell.length_b   1.000
_cell.length_c   1.000
_cell.angle_alpha   90.00
_cell.angle_beta   90.00
_cell.angle_gamma   90.00
#
_symmetry.space_group_name_H-M   'P 1'
#
loop_
_entity.id
_entity.type
_entity.pdbx_description
1 polymer ?
#
loop_
_entity_poly.entity_id
_entity_poly.type
_entity_poly.pdbx_seq_one_letter_code
_entity_poly.pdbx_strand_id
1 'polypeptide(L)' 'MSNSYSYDLRKKVIEAIEINGMKKSEASKLFGISRNTIDLWLKRKEETRDFHAKT' A
#
# COMPACT_ATOMS: atom_id res chain seq x y z
N MET A 1 -9.47 -11.67 -14.12
CA MET A 1 -9.64 -11.93 -12.67
C MET A 1 -9.18 -10.69 -11.93
N SER A 2 -10.11 -9.97 -11.30
CA SER A 2 -9.84 -8.80 -10.47
C SER A 2 -9.13 -9.26 -9.19
N ASN A 3 -7.81 -9.46 -9.29
CA ASN A 3 -6.95 -9.64 -8.11
C ASN A 3 -6.83 -8.28 -7.41
N SER A 4 -7.91 -7.87 -6.78
CA SER A 4 -7.92 -6.79 -5.80
C SER A 4 -6.95 -7.20 -4.70
N TYR A 5 -5.75 -6.63 -4.69
CA TYR A 5 -4.79 -6.86 -3.60
C TYR A 5 -5.53 -6.77 -2.27
N SER A 6 -5.43 -7.82 -1.45
CA SER A 6 -6.14 -7.91 -0.17
C SER A 6 -5.90 -6.65 0.65
N TYR A 7 -6.96 -6.15 1.26
CA TYR A 7 -6.93 -4.95 2.09
C TYR A 7 -5.86 -5.06 3.19
N ASP A 8 -5.70 -6.25 3.77
CA ASP A 8 -4.67 -6.56 4.77
C ASP A 8 -3.25 -6.34 4.25
N LEU A 9 -2.99 -6.68 2.98
CA LEU A 9 -1.68 -6.48 2.37
C LEU A 9 -1.38 -4.98 2.22
N ARG A 10 -2.37 -4.19 1.80
CA ARG A 10 -2.23 -2.73 1.67
C ARG A 10 -1.95 -2.09 3.02
N LYS A 11 -2.72 -2.48 4.04
CA LYS A 11 -2.56 -1.98 5.41
C LYS A 11 -1.17 -2.30 5.96
N LYS A 12 -0.71 -3.55 5.84
CA LYS A 12 0.64 -3.97 6.29
C LYS A 12 1.76 -3.18 5.59
N VAL A 13 1.63 -2.94 4.29
CA VAL A 13 2.61 -2.18 3.52
C VAL A 13 2.65 -0.71 3.97
N ILE A 14 1.49 -0.09 4.16
CA ILE A 14 1.38 1.30 4.62
C ILE A 14 1.90 1.44 6.05
N GLU A 15 1.54 0.52 6.96
CA GLU A 15 2.03 0.49 8.34
C GLU A 15 3.55 0.29 8.38
N ALA A 16 4.12 -0.59 7.55
CA ALA A 16 5.57 -0.73 7.47
C ALA A 16 6.26 0.56 7.02
N ILE A 17 5.65 1.33 6.11
CA ILE A 17 6.24 2.59 5.64
C ILE A 17 6.12 3.69 6.69
N GLU A 18 4.96 3.84 7.35
CA GLU A 18 4.73 4.93 8.30
C GLU A 18 5.21 4.64 9.72
N ILE A 19 4.98 3.42 10.22
CA ILE A 19 5.36 3.05 11.59
C ILE A 19 6.83 2.67 11.65
N ASN A 20 7.31 1.83 10.73
CA ASN A 20 8.72 1.43 10.71
C ASN A 20 9.62 2.41 9.94
N GLY A 21 9.07 3.45 9.33
CA GLY A 21 9.85 4.40 8.50
C GLY A 21 10.48 3.75 7.26
N MET A 22 9.95 2.61 6.81
CA MET A 22 10.52 1.82 5.73
C MET A 22 10.45 2.57 4.40
N LYS A 23 11.52 2.53 3.60
CA LYS A 23 11.49 3.16 2.27
C LYS A 23 10.59 2.35 1.34
N LYS A 24 9.91 3.03 0.41
CA LYS A 24 9.07 2.40 -0.63
C LYS A 24 9.81 1.32 -1.42
N SER A 25 11.12 1.50 -1.62
CA SER A 25 12.01 0.53 -2.28
C SER A 25 12.19 -0.76 -1.48
N GLU A 26 12.22 -0.67 -0.16
CA GLU A 26 12.37 -1.83 0.73
C GLU A 26 11.04 -2.56 0.86
N ALA A 27 9.95 -1.82 1.06
CA ALA A 27 8.60 -2.38 1.07
C ALA A 27 8.28 -3.10 -0.26
N SER A 28 8.71 -2.54 -1.39
CA SER A 28 8.57 -3.18 -2.71
C SER A 28 9.27 -4.54 -2.78
N LYS A 29 10.50 -4.65 -2.26
CA LYS A 29 11.25 -5.92 -2.22
C LYS A 29 10.67 -6.90 -1.20
N LEU A 30 10.26 -6.41 -0.03
CA LEU A 30 9.75 -7.22 1.07
C LEU A 30 8.40 -7.85 0.74
N PHE A 31 7.49 -7.07 0.15
CA PHE A 31 6.12 -7.50 -0.15
C PHE A 31 5.96 -7.99 -1.60
N GLY A 32 6.99 -7.84 -2.45
CA GLY A 32 6.92 -8.22 -3.86
C GLY A 32 5.99 -7.34 -4.70
N ILE A 33 5.78 -6.10 -4.29
CA ILE A 33 4.81 -5.17 -4.92
C ILE A 33 5.56 -4.07 -5.65
N SER A 34 5.06 -3.63 -6.80
CA SER A 34 5.69 -2.52 -7.53
C SER A 34 5.64 -1.21 -6.73
N ARG A 35 6.69 -0.40 -6.82
CA ARG A 35 6.73 0.95 -6.22
C ARG A 35 5.55 1.81 -6.66
N ASN A 36 5.14 1.71 -7.93
CA ASN A 36 3.99 2.43 -8.46
C ASN A 36 2.68 2.07 -7.75
N THR A 37 2.49 0.79 -7.42
CA THR A 37 1.31 0.32 -6.68
C THR A 37 1.28 0.88 -5.27
N ILE A 38 2.44 0.91 -4.60
CA ILE A 38 2.60 1.50 -3.26
C ILE A 38 2.29 3.01 -3.31
N ASP A 39 2.82 3.72 -4.29
CA ASP A 39 2.54 5.15 -4.50
C ASP A 39 1.05 5.41 -4.72
N LEU A 40 0.38 4.54 -5.49
CA LEU A 40 -1.05 4.64 -5.75
C LEU A 40 -1.87 4.43 -4.47
N TRP A 41 -1.44 3.54 -3.57
CA TRP A 41 -2.10 3.33 -2.28
C TRP A 41 -1.88 4.49 -1.32
N LEU A 42 -0.67 5.06 -1.27
CA LEU A 42 -0.38 6.24 -0.47
C LEU A 42 -1.19 7.45 -0.95
N LYS A 43 -1.25 7.70 -2.27
CA LYS A 43 -2.09 8.76 -2.84
C LYS A 43 -3.57 8.56 -2.50
N ARG A 44 -4.10 7.35 -2.66
CA ARG A 44 -5.50 7.05 -2.30
C ARG A 44 -5.77 7.25 -0.82
N LYS A 45 -4.81 6.91 0.05
CA LYS A 45 -4.90 7.15 1.50
C LYS A 45 -4.93 8.65 1.81
N GLU A 46 -4.11 9.47 1.15
CA GLU A 46 -4.14 10.93 1.32
C GLU A 46 -5.44 11.56 0.80
N GLU A 47 -5.92 11.16 -0.38
CA GLU A 47 -7.16 11.69 -0.98
C GLU A 47 -8.42 11.27 -0.22
N THR A 48 -8.49 10.02 0.22
CA THR A 48 -9.73 9.45 0.76
C THR A 48 -9.75 9.47 2.29
N ARG A 49 -8.58 9.67 2.93
CA ARG A 49 -8.34 9.42 4.36
C ARG A 49 -8.74 8.00 4.82
N ASP A 50 -8.96 7.11 3.85
CA ASP A 50 -9.44 5.76 4.04
C ASP A 50 -8.93 4.86 2.89
N PHE A 51 -8.66 3.60 3.19
CA PHE A 51 -7.94 2.64 2.35
C PHE A 51 -8.89 1.61 1.73
N HIS A 52 -10.19 1.83 1.85
CA HIS A 52 -11.22 1.00 1.27
C HIS A 52 -11.21 1.11 -0.25
N ALA A 53 -11.22 -0.04 -0.93
CA ALA A 53 -11.63 -0.08 -2.32
C ALA A 53 -13.10 0.36 -2.35
N LYS A 54 -13.43 1.38 -3.15
CA LYS A 54 -14.84 1.77 -3.37
C LYS A 54 -15.63 0.52 -3.77
N THR A 55 -16.63 0.21 -2.95
CA THR A 55 -17.68 -0.78 -3.22
C THR A 55 -18.46 -0.40 -4.46
#